data_AF-A0A954PRR3-F1
#
_entry.id   AF-A0A954PRR3-F1
#
_cell.length_a   1.000
_cell.length_b   1.000
_cell.length_c   1.000
_cell.angle_alpha   90.00
_cell.angle_beta   90.00
_cell.angle_gamma   90.00
#
_symmetry.space_group_name_H-M   'P 1'
#
loop_
_entity.id
_entity.type
_entity.pdbx_description
1 polymer ?
#
loop_
_entity_poly.entity_id
_entity_poly.type
_entity_poly.pdbx_seq_one_letter_code
_entity_poly.pdbx_strand_id
1 'polypeptide(L)' 'IACKAAVKAGDPLSPEEIGALLEQRDMYNDTHHCPHGRPTALFFSRDELDRMFGRLGPRARATNSQG' A
#
# COMPACT_ATOMS: atom_id res chain seq x y z
N ILE A 1 7.74 11.68 18.75
CA ILE A 1 8.30 10.36 19.14
C ILE A 1 7.98 9.26 18.12
N ALA A 2 6.72 9.12 17.66
CA ALA A 2 6.28 8.04 16.76
C ALA A 2 7.19 7.76 15.55
N CYS A 3 7.53 8.76 14.74
CA CYS A 3 8.32 8.53 13.51
C CYS A 3 9.80 8.21 13.74
N LYS A 4 10.34 8.46 14.94
CA LYS A 4 11.72 8.12 15.27
C LYS A 4 11.86 6.64 15.64
N ALA A 5 10.84 6.06 16.27
CA ALA A 5 10.81 4.68 16.74
C ALA A 5 10.21 3.70 15.71
N ALA A 6 9.62 4.18 14.62
CA ALA A 6 9.03 3.34 13.58
C ALA A 6 10.09 2.54 12.80
N VAL A 7 9.72 1.35 12.34
CA VAL A 7 10.45 0.59 11.32
C VAL A 7 10.65 1.45 10.07
N LYS A 8 11.85 1.42 9.48
CA LYS A 8 12.26 2.24 8.34
C LYS A 8 12.45 1.40 7.08
N ALA A 9 12.45 2.09 5.95
CA ALA A 9 12.70 1.45 4.67
C ALA A 9 14.08 0.78 4.68
N GLY A 10 14.12 -0.50 4.32
CA GLY A 10 15.35 -1.31 4.31
C GLY A 10 15.60 -2.09 5.61
N ASP A 11 14.85 -1.83 6.68
CA ASP A 11 14.94 -2.64 7.89
C ASP A 11 14.39 -4.06 7.60
N PRO A 12 15.10 -5.13 8.00
CA PRO A 12 14.59 -6.49 7.86
C PRO A 12 13.42 -6.70 8.81
N LEU A 13 12.41 -7.45 8.36
CA LEU A 13 11.28 -7.90 9.16
C LEU A 13 11.04 -9.40 8.94
N SER A 14 10.73 -10.12 10.01
CA SER A 14 10.28 -11.50 9.92
C SER A 14 8.82 -11.57 9.45
N PRO A 15 8.37 -12.72 8.91
CA PRO A 15 6.96 -12.93 8.57
C PRO A 15 6.00 -12.68 9.74
N GLU A 16 6.41 -13.04 10.95
CA GLU A 16 5.64 -12.83 12.19
C GLU A 16 5.53 -11.35 12.55
N GLU A 17 6.62 -10.58 12.43
CA GLU A 17 6.62 -9.14 12.67
C GLU A 17 5.73 -8.41 11.65
N ILE A 18 5.77 -8.83 10.38
CA ILE A 18 4.88 -8.30 9.33
C ILE A 18 3.42 -8.59 9.70
N GLY A 19 3.10 -9.83 10.10
CA GLY A 19 1.75 -10.20 10.52
C GLY A 19 1.24 -9.35 11.68
N ALA A 20 2.06 -9.19 12.73
CA ALA A 20 1.72 -8.38 13.89
C ALA A 20 1.44 -6.92 13.53
N LEU A 21 2.22 -6.32 12.62
CA LEU A 21 2.00 -4.94 12.15
C LEU A 21 0.66 -4.79 11.41
N LEU A 22 0.27 -5.79 10.61
CA LEU A 22 -1.00 -5.79 9.89
C LEU A 22 -2.19 -5.97 10.83
N GLU A 23 -2.10 -6.88 11.80
CA GLU A 23 -3.12 -7.07 12.84
C GLU A 23 -3.30 -5.79 13.67
N GLN A 24 -2.20 -5.17 14.08
CA GLN A 24 -2.24 -3.89 14.80
C GLN A 24 -2.93 -2.80 13.98
N ARG A 25 -2.67 -2.72 12.66
CA ARG A 25 -3.34 -1.74 11.79
C ARG A 25 -4.86 -1.86 11.87
N ASP A 26 -5.39 -3.08 11.83
CA ASP A 26 -6.83 -3.31 11.81
C ASP A 26 -7.50 -3.00 13.17
N MET A 27 -6.72 -2.81 14.24
CA MET A 27 -7.22 -2.42 15.57
C MET A 27 -7.43 -0.90 15.75
N TYR A 28 -6.87 -0.06 14.87
CA TYR A 28 -6.93 1.39 15.00
C TYR A 28 -7.76 2.02 13.88
N ASN A 29 -8.53 3.07 14.22
CA ASN A 29 -9.22 3.88 13.22
C ASN A 29 -8.23 4.84 12.53
N ASP A 30 -8.53 5.17 11.26
CA ASP A 30 -7.79 6.16 10.45
C ASP A 30 -6.29 5.85 10.26
N THR A 31 -5.98 4.61 9.88
CA THR A 31 -4.61 4.18 9.56
C THR A 31 -4.19 4.50 8.13
N HIS A 32 -5.00 5.23 7.35
CA HIS A 32 -4.73 5.50 5.94
C HIS A 32 -3.60 6.50 5.73
N HIS A 33 -3.35 7.36 6.72
CA HIS A 33 -2.27 8.34 6.70
C HIS A 33 -1.40 8.24 7.95
N CYS A 34 -0.11 8.48 7.78
CA CYS A 34 0.78 8.68 8.91
C CYS A 34 0.44 10.03 9.59
N PRO A 35 0.93 10.31 10.82
CA PRO A 35 0.64 11.58 11.52
C PRO A 35 1.14 12.85 10.82
N HIS A 36 1.82 12.72 9.67
CA HIS A 36 2.23 13.83 8.81
C HIS A 36 1.48 13.87 7.47
N GLY A 37 0.42 13.08 7.30
CA GLY A 37 -0.43 13.08 6.11
C GLY A 37 0.07 12.27 4.91
N ARG A 38 1.12 11.46 5.06
CA ARG A 38 1.57 10.55 3.97
C ARG A 38 0.73 9.28 3.97
N PRO A 39 0.27 8.78 2.81
CA PRO A 39 -0.47 7.52 2.76
C PRO A 39 0.41 6.37 3.26
N THR A 40 -0.19 5.44 4.01
CA THR A 40 0.50 4.27 4.59
C THR A 40 0.46 3.05 3.69
N ALA A 41 -0.47 3.02 2.74
CA ALA A 41 -0.63 1.95 1.76
C ALA A 41 -1.04 2.52 0.40
N LEU A 42 -0.72 1.78 -0.66
CA LEU A 42 -1.23 2.01 -2.01
C LEU A 42 -2.18 0.86 -2.35
N PHE A 43 -3.30 1.19 -2.99
CA PHE A 43 -4.23 0.20 -3.51
C PHE A 43 -4.08 0.10 -5.02
N PHE A 44 -3.99 -1.13 -5.51
CA PHE A 44 -4.06 -1.43 -6.94
C PHE A 44 -5.10 -2.52 -7.14
N SER A 45 -6.12 -2.21 -7.94
CA SER A 45 -7.07 -3.20 -8.43
C SER A 45 -6.37 -4.21 -9.35
N ARG A 46 -7.01 -5.36 -9.56
CA ARG A 46 -6.49 -6.38 -10.48
C ARG A 46 -6.33 -5.83 -11.90
N ASP A 47 -7.30 -5.06 -12.37
CA ASP A 47 -7.25 -4.43 -13.70
C ASP A 47 -6.08 -3.43 -13.83
N GLU A 48 -5.80 -2.64 -12.79
CA GLU A 48 -4.66 -1.73 -12.79
C GLU A 48 -3.33 -2.50 -12.86
N LEU A 49 -3.20 -3.57 -12.09
CA LEU A 49 -2.03 -4.45 -12.19
C LEU A 49 -1.93 -5.06 -13.59
N ASP A 50 -3.03 -5.58 -14.13
CA ASP A 50 -3.05 -6.20 -15.46
C ASP A 50 -2.68 -5.19 -16.56
N ARG A 51 -3.07 -3.91 -16.43
CA ARG A 51 -2.59 -2.82 -17.31
C ARG A 51 -1.11 -2.53 -17.13
N MET A 52 -0.63 -2.37 -15.89
CA MET A 52 0.77 -2.07 -15.58
C MET A 52 1.72 -3.17 -16.07
N PHE A 53 1.29 -4.42 -16.02
CA PHE A 53 2.02 -5.58 -16.55
C PHE A 53 1.73 -5.88 -18.03
N GLY A 54 0.92 -5.06 -18.73
CA GLY A 54 0.63 -5.20 -20.16
C GLY A 54 -0.22 -6.42 -20.53
N ARG A 55 -0.91 -7.04 -19.57
CA ARG A 55 -1.68 -8.28 -19.75
C ARG A 55 -2.98 -8.08 -20.54
N LEU A 56 -3.46 -6.85 -20.65
CA LEU A 56 -4.69 -6.52 -21.39
C LEU A 56 -4.47 -6.30 -22.91
N GLY A 57 -3.24 -6.46 -23.40
CA GLY A 57 -2.91 -6.32 -24.82
C GLY A 57 -2.82 -4.86 -25.32
N PRO A 58 -2.39 -4.64 -26.57
CA PRO A 58 -1.99 -3.33 -27.08
C PRO A 58 -3.12 -2.28 -27.18
N ARG A 59 -4.39 -2.69 -27.06
CA ARG A 59 -5.57 -1.80 -27.18
C ARG A 59 -6.17 -1.36 -25.83
N ALA A 60 -5.67 -1.86 -24.70
CA ALA A 60 -6.29 -1.61 -23.40
C ALA A 60 -5.93 -0.28 -22.73
N ARG A 61 -5.15 0.58 -23.40
CA ARG A 61 -4.63 1.84 -22.84
C ARG A 61 -5.65 2.99 -22.76
N ALA A 62 -6.92 2.76 -23.11
CA ALA A 62 -7.89 3.83 -23.36
C ALA A 62 -9.02 3.99 -22.32
N THR A 63 -9.05 3.23 -21.21
CA THR A 63 -10.16 3.33 -20.24
C THR A 63 -9.66 3.52 -18.81
N ASN A 64 -9.39 4.78 -18.45
CA ASN A 64 -9.77 5.36 -17.16
C ASN A 64 -9.38 6.85 -17.11
N SER A 65 -10.27 7.69 -17.62
CA SER A 65 -10.41 9.06 -17.13
C SER A 65 -11.49 9.05 -16.04
N GLN A 66 -11.09 9.40 -14.81
CA GLN A 66 -11.93 9.91 -13.71
C GLN A 66 -12.86 8.91 -12.99
N GLY A 67 -12.85 9.05 -11.67
CA GLY A 67 -13.62 8.32 -10.67
C GLY A 67 -12.93 8.44 -9.33
#